data_AF-A0AAV3XN36-F1
#
_entry.id   AF-A0AAV3XN36-F1
#
_cell.length_a   1.000
_cell.length_b   1.000
_cell.length_c   1.000
_cell.angle_alpha   90.00
_cell.angle_beta   90.00
_cell.angle_gamma   90.00
#
_symmetry.space_group_name_H-M   'P 1'
#
loop_
_entity.id
_entity.type
_entity.pdbx_description
1 polymer ?
#
loop_
_entity_poly.entity_id
_entity_poly.type
_entity_poly.pdbx_seq_one_letter_code
_entity_poly.pdbx_strand_id
1 'polypeptide(L)'
;MPTLIAANQLEIQQHQSALQNYQDQINQAYAAVNHFEQQRQHYQNAANYWNSQISTRGIVGWWWICWRGCIAYPVEGWIYNPQAEANRNEAQAAANMAAQYRDEANQQAQQLAASLPPYIGASQQRLAQLQQQLQSLMQQQQALQNP
;
A
#
# COMPACT_ATOMS: atom_id res chain seq x y z
N MET A 1 37.90 23.80 -21.70
CA MET A 1 36.60 24.45 -21.39
C MET A 1 35.41 23.60 -21.83
N PRO A 2 35.26 23.18 -23.11
CA PRO A 2 34.07 22.44 -23.56
C PRO A 2 33.91 21.05 -22.92
N THR A 3 35.02 20.37 -22.67
CA THR A 3 35.08 19.03 -22.05
C THR A 3 34.64 19.02 -20.59
N LEU A 4 34.94 20.09 -19.82
CA LEU A 4 34.52 20.22 -18.42
C LEU A 4 33.03 20.55 -18.29
N ILE A 5 32.50 21.39 -19.20
CA ILE A 5 31.06 21.68 -19.26
C ILE A 5 30.27 20.40 -19.58
N ALA A 6 30.69 19.63 -20.58
CA ALA A 6 30.05 18.37 -20.93
C ALA A 6 30.12 17.33 -19.79
N ALA A 7 31.26 17.23 -19.09
CA ALA A 7 31.42 16.35 -17.94
C ALA A 7 30.46 16.72 -16.79
N ASN A 8 30.38 18.00 -16.43
CA ASN A 8 29.46 18.46 -15.37
C ASN A 8 27.99 18.26 -15.75
N GLN A 9 27.61 18.43 -17.03
CA GLN A 9 26.26 18.14 -17.51
C GLN A 9 25.92 16.65 -17.36
N LEU A 10 26.86 15.76 -17.69
CA LEU A 10 26.66 14.32 -17.53
C LEU A 10 26.50 13.92 -16.05
N GLU A 11 27.34 14.46 -15.17
CA GLU A 11 27.29 14.16 -13.73
C GLU A 11 25.97 14.68 -13.10
N ILE A 12 25.47 15.85 -13.54
CA ILE A 12 24.14 16.36 -13.18
C ILE A 12 23.04 15.37 -13.57
N GLN A 13 23.06 14.86 -14.81
CA GLN A 13 22.05 13.89 -15.27
C GLN A 13 22.09 12.60 -14.45
N GLN A 14 23.28 12.12 -14.09
CA GLN A 14 23.44 10.93 -13.24
C GLN A 14 22.82 11.13 -11.85
N HIS A 15 23.10 12.26 -11.18
CA HIS A 15 22.52 12.56 -9.88
C HIS A 15 21.00 12.77 -9.92
N GLN A 16 20.47 13.38 -10.99
CA GLN A 16 19.02 13.50 -11.19
C GLN A 16 18.35 12.13 -11.32
N SER A 17 18.95 11.24 -12.12
CA SER A 17 18.46 9.87 -12.32
C SER A 17 18.51 9.06 -11.03
N ALA A 18 19.56 9.21 -10.23
CA ALA A 18 19.70 8.55 -8.92
C ALA A 18 18.60 9.01 -7.94
N LEU A 19 18.33 10.32 -7.87
CA LEU A 19 17.26 10.87 -7.02
C LEU A 19 15.89 10.32 -7.39
N GLN A 20 15.59 10.23 -8.69
CA GLN A 20 14.34 9.65 -9.17
C GLN A 20 14.23 8.18 -8.81
N ASN A 21 15.31 7.41 -8.97
CA ASN A 21 15.36 6.00 -8.59
C ASN A 21 15.09 5.80 -7.09
N TYR A 22 15.69 6.61 -6.21
CA TYR A 22 15.40 6.54 -4.77
C TYR A 22 13.92 6.80 -4.45
N GLN A 23 13.30 7.77 -5.12
CA GLN A 23 11.89 8.05 -4.93
C GLN A 23 11.01 6.89 -5.42
N ASP A 24 11.36 6.29 -6.56
CA ASP A 24 10.65 5.14 -7.12
C ASP A 24 10.75 3.91 -6.21
N GLN A 25 11.92 3.66 -5.63
CA GLN A 25 12.13 2.58 -4.65
C GLN A 25 11.22 2.74 -3.42
N ILE A 26 11.14 3.95 -2.85
CA ILE A 26 10.24 4.25 -1.73
C ILE A 26 8.78 4.03 -2.13
N ASN A 27 8.38 4.55 -3.29
CA ASN A 27 7.02 4.42 -3.79
C ASN A 27 6.62 2.95 -4.02
N GLN A 28 7.52 2.15 -4.59
CA GLN A 28 7.30 0.71 -4.82
C GLN A 28 7.15 -0.04 -3.49
N ALA A 29 7.97 0.28 -2.48
CA ALA A 29 7.86 -0.35 -1.18
C ALA A 29 6.49 -0.06 -0.52
N TYR A 30 6.00 1.19 -0.60
CA TYR A 30 4.66 1.53 -0.11
C TYR A 30 3.52 0.98 -0.97
N ALA A 31 3.74 0.71 -2.26
CA ALA A 31 2.74 0.05 -3.10
C ALA A 31 2.42 -1.37 -2.60
N ALA A 32 3.42 -2.12 -2.15
CA ALA A 32 3.22 -3.44 -1.55
C ALA A 32 2.39 -3.35 -0.25
N VAL A 33 2.67 -2.37 0.61
CA VAL A 33 1.89 -2.11 1.84
C VAL A 33 0.41 -1.88 1.49
N ASN A 34 0.14 -1.00 0.52
CA ASN A 34 -1.22 -0.70 0.09
C ASN A 34 -1.92 -1.92 -0.51
N HIS A 35 -1.20 -2.74 -1.27
CA HIS A 35 -1.74 -3.96 -1.85
C HIS A 35 -2.22 -4.96 -0.78
N PHE A 36 -1.39 -5.24 0.23
CA PHE A 36 -1.77 -6.15 1.32
C PHE A 36 -2.85 -5.57 2.22
N GLU A 37 -2.88 -4.25 2.42
CA GLU A 37 -3.95 -3.59 3.16
C GLU A 37 -5.31 -3.74 2.44
N GLN A 38 -5.34 -3.62 1.11
CA GLN A 38 -6.56 -3.88 0.34
C GLN A 38 -7.02 -5.33 0.45
N GLN A 39 -6.10 -6.30 0.38
CA GLN A 39 -6.44 -7.71 0.59
C GLN A 39 -6.99 -7.96 2.00
N ARG A 40 -6.35 -7.40 3.03
CA ARG A 40 -6.81 -7.49 4.42
C ARG A 40 -8.25 -7.00 4.55
N GLN A 41 -8.56 -5.84 3.98
CA GLN A 41 -9.92 -5.29 4.02
C GLN A 41 -10.92 -6.17 3.27
N HIS A 42 -10.55 -6.70 2.11
CA HIS A 42 -11.38 -7.64 1.36
C HIS A 42 -11.75 -8.86 2.21
N TYR A 43 -10.76 -9.52 2.81
CA TYR A 43 -10.99 -10.69 3.66
C TYR A 43 -11.74 -10.35 4.95
N GLN A 44 -11.50 -9.18 5.54
CA GLN A 44 -12.25 -8.73 6.72
C GLN A 44 -13.72 -8.50 6.37
N ASN A 45 -14.02 -7.93 5.20
CA ASN A 45 -15.39 -7.76 4.73
C ASN A 45 -16.07 -9.11 4.47
N ALA A 46 -15.35 -10.08 3.90
CA ALA A 46 -15.86 -11.44 3.74
C ALA A 46 -16.14 -12.10 5.10
N ALA A 47 -15.26 -11.95 6.08
CA ALA A 47 -15.47 -12.45 7.44
C ALA A 47 -16.72 -11.82 8.08
N ASN A 48 -16.89 -10.50 7.94
CA ASN A 48 -18.07 -9.79 8.44
C ASN A 48 -19.37 -10.25 7.76
N TYR A 49 -19.33 -10.46 6.45
CA TYR A 49 -20.44 -11.03 5.69
C TYR A 49 -20.83 -12.40 6.23
N TRP A 50 -19.88 -13.33 6.32
CA TRP A 50 -20.16 -14.68 6.81
C TRP A 50 -20.60 -14.68 8.27
N ASN A 51 -20.05 -13.80 9.10
CA ASN A 51 -20.48 -13.63 10.49
C ASN A 51 -21.98 -13.29 10.58
N SER A 52 -22.51 -12.47 9.67
CA SER A 52 -23.94 -12.16 9.61
C SER A 52 -24.82 -13.35 9.22
N GLN A 53 -24.22 -14.38 8.60
CA GLN A 53 -24.93 -15.57 8.11
C GLN A 53 -24.85 -16.76 9.08
N ILE A 54 -24.04 -16.67 10.15
CA ILE A 54 -23.86 -17.75 11.14
C ILE A 54 -25.18 -18.06 11.86
N SER A 55 -25.98 -17.05 12.16
CA SER A 55 -27.28 -17.22 12.77
C SER A 55 -28.26 -16.29 12.07
N THR A 56 -29.25 -16.87 11.40
CA THR A 56 -30.28 -16.13 10.67
C THR A 56 -31.65 -16.39 11.28
N ARG A 57 -32.56 -15.40 11.22
CA ARG A 57 -33.94 -15.63 11.63
C ARG A 57 -34.65 -16.46 10.57
N GLY A 58 -35.37 -17.48 11.02
CA GLY A 58 -36.23 -18.28 10.16
C GLY A 58 -37.28 -19.03 10.97
N ILE A 59 -38.11 -19.80 10.27
CA ILE A 59 -39.13 -20.63 10.89
C ILE A 59 -38.45 -21.84 11.51
N VAL A 60 -38.51 -21.97 12.83
CA VAL A 60 -37.92 -23.09 13.60
C VAL A 60 -38.97 -24.14 13.98
N GLY A 61 -40.24 -23.86 13.72
CA GLY A 61 -41.33 -24.79 14.00
C GLY A 61 -42.70 -24.20 13.67
N TRP A 62 -43.74 -24.97 13.99
CA TRP A 62 -45.13 -24.56 13.79
C TRP A 62 -45.94 -24.82 15.07
N TRP A 63 -46.69 -23.83 15.51
CA TRP A 63 -47.64 -23.96 16.61
C TRP A 63 -49.07 -24.07 16.07
N TRP A 64 -49.85 -25.00 16.59
CA TRP A 64 -51.18 -25.32 16.09
C TRP A 64 -52.25 -24.89 17.10
N ILE A 65 -53.25 -24.14 16.64
CA ILE A 65 -54.45 -23.77 17.42
C ILE A 65 -55.67 -24.48 16.84
N CYS A 66 -56.42 -25.21 17.67
CA CYS A 66 -57.49 -26.12 17.23
C CYS A 66 -58.87 -25.80 17.85
N TRP A 67 -59.31 -24.53 17.82
CA TRP A 67 -60.60 -24.14 18.44
C TRP A 67 -61.80 -24.13 17.46
N ARG A 68 -61.58 -24.03 16.14
CA ARG A 68 -62.63 -24.07 15.08
C ARG A 68 -62.07 -24.52 13.71
N GLY A 69 -61.15 -25.48 13.73
CA GLY A 69 -60.28 -25.85 12.60
C GLY A 69 -58.82 -25.58 12.95
N CYS A 70 -57.92 -26.45 12.48
CA CYS A 70 -56.50 -26.38 12.85
C CYS A 70 -55.80 -25.31 12.00
N ILE A 71 -55.31 -24.24 12.64
CA ILE A 71 -54.50 -23.22 11.98
C ILE A 71 -53.06 -23.34 12.49
N ALA A 72 -52.09 -23.39 11.57
CA ALA A 72 -50.66 -23.41 11.86
C ALA A 72 -50.10 -21.98 11.88
N TYR A 73 -49.38 -21.63 12.94
CA TYR A 73 -48.63 -20.39 13.07
C TYR A 73 -47.14 -20.69 13.04
N PRO A 74 -46.33 -20.02 12.20
CA PRO A 74 -44.90 -20.23 12.19
C PRO A 74 -44.28 -19.70 13.48
N VAL A 75 -43.41 -20.49 14.10
CA VAL A 75 -42.58 -20.06 15.22
C VAL A 75 -41.25 -19.61 14.64
N GLU A 76 -40.91 -18.34 14.85
CA GLU A 76 -39.63 -17.80 14.43
C GLU A 76 -38.54 -18.05 15.47
N GLY A 77 -37.32 -18.30 15.01
CA GLY A 77 -36.15 -18.46 15.85
C GLY A 77 -34.85 -18.30 15.07
N TRP A 78 -33.73 -18.47 15.76
CA TRP A 78 -32.41 -18.44 15.14
C TRP A 78 -32.06 -19.82 14.58
N ILE A 79 -31.64 -19.85 13.32
CA ILE A 79 -31.16 -21.05 12.62
C ILE A 79 -29.64 -20.91 12.50
N TYR A 80 -28.92 -21.89 13.04
CA TYR A 80 -27.47 -21.92 13.01
C TYR A 80 -26.95 -22.48 11.68
N ASN A 81 -25.99 -21.78 11.06
CA ASN A 81 -25.33 -22.19 9.83
C ASN A 81 -23.85 -22.49 10.07
N PRO A 82 -23.46 -23.78 10.26
CA PRO A 82 -22.07 -24.15 10.52
C PRO A 82 -21.13 -23.87 9.33
N GLN A 83 -21.64 -23.88 8.09
CA GLN A 83 -20.83 -23.54 6.92
C GLN A 83 -20.46 -22.06 6.90
N ALA A 84 -21.37 -21.18 7.31
CA ALA A 84 -21.07 -19.75 7.44
C ALA A 84 -20.00 -19.49 8.51
N GLU A 85 -20.01 -20.25 9.62
CA GLU A 85 -18.96 -20.15 10.62
C GLU A 85 -17.60 -20.59 10.05
N ALA A 86 -17.54 -21.72 9.35
CA ALA A 86 -16.32 -22.19 8.70
C ALA A 86 -15.76 -21.14 7.73
N ASN A 87 -16.61 -20.59 6.86
CA ASN A 87 -16.21 -19.56 5.89
C ASN A 87 -15.76 -18.26 6.59
N ARG A 88 -16.39 -17.87 7.69
CA ARG A 88 -15.97 -16.72 8.50
C ARG A 88 -14.57 -16.93 9.06
N ASN A 89 -14.29 -18.12 9.60
CA ASN A 89 -13.00 -18.43 10.20
C ASN A 89 -11.88 -18.46 9.15
N GLU A 90 -12.15 -19.02 7.97
CA GLU A 90 -11.22 -19.01 6.84
C GLU A 90 -10.91 -17.58 6.37
N ALA A 91 -11.95 -16.76 6.16
CA ALA A 91 -11.77 -15.36 5.78
C ALA A 91 -11.01 -14.57 6.84
N GLN A 92 -11.28 -14.82 8.13
CA GLN A 92 -10.53 -14.17 9.21
C GLN A 92 -9.06 -14.59 9.24
N ALA A 93 -8.76 -15.87 8.99
CA ALA A 93 -7.38 -16.35 8.89
C ALA A 93 -6.64 -15.68 7.72
N ALA A 94 -7.30 -15.56 6.55
CA ALA A 94 -6.74 -14.86 5.40
C ALA A 94 -6.51 -13.36 5.67
N ALA A 95 -7.44 -12.69 6.37
CA ALA A 95 -7.27 -11.30 6.80
C ALA A 95 -6.04 -11.14 7.72
N ASN A 96 -5.86 -12.07 8.66
CA ASN A 96 -4.71 -12.07 9.56
C ASN A 96 -3.38 -12.28 8.81
N MET A 97 -3.33 -13.19 7.85
CA MET A 97 -2.14 -13.38 7.01
C MET A 97 -1.82 -12.13 6.17
N ALA A 98 -2.83 -11.52 5.54
CA ALA A 98 -2.65 -10.28 4.79
C ALA A 98 -2.15 -9.14 5.70
N ALA A 99 -2.59 -9.08 6.96
CA ALA A 99 -2.07 -8.14 7.94
C ALA A 99 -0.58 -8.40 8.26
N GLN A 100 -0.16 -9.66 8.39
CA GLN A 100 1.26 -9.99 8.61
C GLN A 100 2.12 -9.54 7.42
N TYR A 101 1.71 -9.83 6.18
CA TYR A 101 2.45 -9.37 5.00
C TYR A 101 2.49 -7.85 4.87
N ARG A 102 1.40 -7.16 5.24
CA ARG A 102 1.39 -5.70 5.33
C ARG A 102 2.42 -5.20 6.34
N ASP A 103 2.52 -5.83 7.50
CA ASP A 103 3.47 -5.44 8.57
C ASP A 103 4.91 -5.59 8.12
N GLU A 104 5.23 -6.72 7.51
CA GLU A 104 6.54 -7.00 6.94
C GLU A 104 6.90 -6.00 5.83
N ALA A 105 5.98 -5.77 4.88
CA ALA A 105 6.17 -4.79 3.82
C ALA A 105 6.36 -3.37 4.38
N ASN A 106 5.62 -3.02 5.43
CA ASN A 106 5.71 -1.71 6.06
C ASN A 106 7.05 -1.53 6.80
N GLN A 107 7.54 -2.57 7.48
CA GLN A 107 8.88 -2.55 8.08
C GLN A 107 9.96 -2.36 7.02
N GLN A 108 9.88 -3.08 5.90
CA GLN A 108 10.83 -2.92 4.79
C GLN A 108 10.78 -1.51 4.19
N ALA A 109 9.58 -0.97 3.95
CA ALA A 109 9.38 0.38 3.45
C ALA A 109 9.94 1.45 4.40
N GLN A 110 9.73 1.28 5.72
CA GLN A 110 10.29 2.17 6.74
C GLN A 110 11.81 2.11 6.80
N GLN A 111 12.41 0.91 6.73
CA GLN A 111 13.86 0.74 6.69
C GLN A 111 14.48 1.43 5.47
N LEU A 112 13.84 1.27 4.30
CA LEU A 112 14.28 1.91 3.06
C LEU A 112 14.14 3.45 3.13
N ALA A 113 13.00 3.93 3.63
CA ALA A 113 12.77 5.36 3.83
C ALA A 113 13.72 5.97 4.87
N ALA A 114 14.24 5.19 5.82
CA ALA A 114 15.23 5.63 6.80
C ALA A 114 16.67 5.56 6.27
N SER A 115 16.98 4.67 5.32
CA SER A 115 18.35 4.47 4.80
C SER A 115 18.70 5.38 3.63
N LEU A 116 17.72 5.79 2.83
CA LEU A 116 17.91 6.64 1.65
C LEU A 116 18.16 8.15 1.90
N PRO A 117 17.68 8.80 2.99
CA PRO A 117 17.84 10.24 3.20
C PRO A 117 19.29 10.76 3.12
N PRO A 118 20.32 10.08 3.66
CA PRO A 118 21.71 10.51 3.49
C PRO A 118 22.17 10.55 2.03
N TYR A 119 21.78 9.56 1.23
CA TYR A 119 22.14 9.47 -0.20
C TYR A 119 21.40 10.52 -1.04
N ILE A 120 20.13 10.76 -0.71
CA ILE A 120 19.33 11.84 -1.30
C ILE A 120 19.97 13.18 -0.99
N GLY A 121 20.30 13.46 0.28
CA GLY A 121 20.94 14.69 0.71
C GLY A 121 22.29 14.91 0.04
N ALA A 122 23.15 13.89 0.01
CA ALA A 122 24.45 13.95 -0.67
C ALA A 122 24.31 14.22 -2.18
N SER A 123 23.36 13.54 -2.85
CA SER A 123 23.10 13.75 -4.27
C SER A 123 22.58 15.15 -4.56
N GLN A 124 21.68 15.68 -3.73
CA GLN A 124 21.17 17.06 -3.85
C GLN A 124 22.28 18.10 -3.66
N GLN A 125 23.14 17.93 -2.66
CA GLN A 125 24.30 18.81 -2.43
C GLN A 125 25.27 18.78 -3.62
N ARG A 126 25.57 17.60 -4.15
CA ARG A 126 26.46 17.44 -5.31
C ARG A 126 25.88 18.09 -6.56
N LEU A 127 24.57 17.94 -6.77
CA LEU A 127 23.84 18.62 -7.85
C LEU A 127 23.96 20.14 -7.76
N ALA A 128 23.77 20.71 -6.57
CA ALA A 128 23.90 22.15 -6.36
C ALA A 128 25.32 22.66 -6.66
N GLN A 129 26.35 21.94 -6.20
CA GLN A 129 27.75 22.26 -6.49
C GLN A 129 28.05 22.21 -7.99
N LEU A 130 27.61 21.16 -8.68
CA LEU A 130 27.83 20.99 -10.12
C LEU A 130 27.13 22.10 -10.91
N GLN A 131 25.90 22.48 -10.53
CA GLN A 131 25.17 23.58 -11.16
C GLN A 131 25.90 24.92 -11.00
N GLN A 132 26.44 25.22 -9.81
CA GLN A 132 27.25 26.42 -9.59
C GLN A 132 28.52 26.42 -10.42
N GLN A 133 29.24 25.29 -10.48
CA GLN A 133 30.43 25.15 -11.31
C GLN A 133 30.11 25.37 -12.79
N LEU A 134 29.00 24.82 -13.27
CA LEU A 134 28.57 24.96 -14.67
C LEU A 134 28.29 26.43 -15.01
N GLN A 135 27.61 27.17 -14.15
CA GLN A 135 27.38 28.60 -14.33
C GLN A 135 28.71 29.38 -14.38
N SER A 136 29.64 29.10 -13.48
CA SER A 136 30.95 29.78 -13.46
C SER A 136 31.77 29.51 -14.73
N LEU A 137 31.77 28.26 -15.21
CA LEU A 137 32.46 27.86 -16.44
C LEU A 137 31.86 28.54 -17.67
N MET A 138 30.53 28.65 -17.75
CA MET A 138 29.86 29.34 -18.86
C MET A 138 30.19 30.85 -18.87
N GLN A 139 30.18 31.51 -17.71
CA GLN A 139 30.56 32.93 -17.61
C GLN A 139 32.02 33.16 -18.03
N GLN A 140 32.92 32.28 -17.59
CA GLN A 140 34.34 32.37 -17.95
C GLN A 140 34.57 32.13 -19.45
N GLN A 141 33.80 31.21 -20.07
CA GLN A 141 33.84 31.00 -21.51
C GLN A 141 33.33 32.22 -22.28
N GLN A 142 32.26 32.89 -21.81
CA GLN A 142 31.75 34.11 -22.42
C GLN A 142 32.73 35.28 -22.33
N ALA A 143 33.38 35.45 -21.18
CA ALA A 143 34.41 36.48 -20.97
C ALA A 143 35.63 36.28 -21.88
N LEU A 144 35.99 35.02 -22.19
CA LEU A 144 37.08 34.70 -23.12
C LEU A 144 36.70 34.88 -24.60
N GLN A 145 35.40 34.90 -24.93
CA GLN A 145 34.90 35.06 -26.30
C GLN A 145 34.59 36.53 -26.66
N ASN A 146 34.42 37.40 -25.67
CA ASN A 146 34.21 38.84 -25.83
C ASN A 146 35.28 39.62 -25.03
N PRO A 147 36.52 39.79 -25.56
CA PRO A 147 37.57 40.54 -24.89
C PRO A 147 37.30 42.05 -24.78
#